data_AF-A0A1I7YDI6-F1
#
_entry.id   AF-A0A1I7YDI6-F1
#
_cell.length_a   1.000
_cell.length_b   1.000
_cell.length_c   1.000
_cell.angle_alpha   90.00
_cell.angle_beta   90.00
_cell.angle_gamma   90.00
#
_symmetry.space_group_name_H-M   'P 1'
#
loop_
_entity.id
_entity.type
_entity.pdbx_description
1 polymer ?
#
loop_
_entity_poly.entity_id
_entity_poly.type
_entity_poly.pdbx_seq_one_letter_code
_entity_poly.pdbx_strand_id
1 'polypeptide(L)'
;MKKSVFVSLLIGSLGLSASLAANAKNYQALDTQNSEIGFQYSQMGVKLDGQFRKFEGELNFNPEALDQSKVVLKVALDSVDTGSEEADDELQDVRWFDIDAHPQAVFSSKSFRAVSAQQYEVQGTLQIKGREQPVTVMATMAPEGDKATFSGAFEIKRGDFSIGEGSWSTYDIVANEITVNFKIDANYKHLGLSTQSQRFDKAQGTVTLDQEAKTGSIDMKVDTRSVSTGFPLFNEHIQGKDHFNTEQFPEATFVSKDIQFDGDKPVSAKGDLTIKGITKPVTMTIESFLTMPKHPMMNKPALGADGKIEIKRSEFGMAANVPYVGDEVTIRIALEAIAQ
;
A
#
# COMPACT_ATOMS: atom_id res chain seq x y z
N MET A 1 25.08 -59.56 32.25
CA MET A 1 24.74 -58.74 33.42
C MET A 1 23.89 -57.56 32.97
N LYS A 2 22.79 -57.31 33.67
CA LYS A 2 21.86 -56.20 33.46
C LYS A 2 22.57 -54.85 33.63
N LYS A 3 22.17 -53.85 32.83
CA LYS A 3 21.60 -52.58 33.33
C LYS A 3 21.03 -51.77 32.16
N SER A 4 19.70 -51.79 32.07
CA SER A 4 18.91 -50.86 31.28
C SER A 4 18.82 -49.53 32.02
N VAL A 5 18.94 -48.41 31.31
CA VAL A 5 18.49 -47.09 31.77
C VAL A 5 17.54 -46.56 30.71
N PHE A 6 16.28 -46.40 31.08
CA PHE A 6 15.26 -45.70 30.31
C PHE A 6 15.42 -44.20 30.53
N VAL A 7 15.54 -43.43 29.46
CA VAL A 7 15.28 -41.98 29.47
C VAL A 7 14.07 -41.76 28.56
N SER A 8 12.93 -41.46 29.17
CA SER A 8 11.76 -40.96 28.45
C SER A 8 12.06 -39.54 27.98
N LEU A 9 12.31 -39.37 26.68
CA LEU A 9 12.29 -38.05 26.06
C LEU A 9 10.83 -37.75 25.69
N LEU A 10 10.20 -36.86 26.45
CA LEU A 10 8.97 -36.20 26.02
C LEU A 10 9.33 -35.36 24.80
N ILE A 11 8.98 -35.82 23.59
CA ILE A 11 8.95 -34.95 22.42
C ILE A 11 7.73 -34.06 22.62
N GLY A 12 7.94 -32.89 23.24
CA GLY A 12 7.00 -31.79 23.14
C GLY A 12 6.93 -31.40 21.68
N SER A 13 5.78 -31.65 21.06
CA SER A 13 5.45 -31.07 19.77
C SER A 13 5.47 -29.55 19.92
N LEU A 14 6.59 -28.93 19.54
CA LEU A 14 6.60 -27.51 19.23
C LEU A 14 5.77 -27.37 17.95
N GLY A 15 4.49 -27.07 18.10
CA GLY A 15 3.71 -26.54 17.00
C GLY A 15 4.31 -25.19 16.65
N LEU A 16 5.20 -25.15 15.65
CA LEU A 16 5.43 -23.93 14.90
C LEU A 16 4.10 -23.61 14.22
N SER A 17 3.29 -22.83 14.90
CA SER A 17 2.33 -21.96 14.24
C SER A 17 3.20 -20.95 13.49
N ALA A 18 3.56 -21.27 12.25
CA ALA A 18 3.91 -20.24 11.30
C ALA A 18 2.67 -19.35 11.21
N SER A 19 2.67 -18.22 11.90
CA SER A 19 1.78 -17.13 11.55
C SER A 19 2.05 -16.88 10.08
N LEU A 20 1.06 -17.14 9.24
CA LEU A 20 0.97 -16.48 7.95
C LEU A 20 0.86 -14.99 8.28
N ALA A 21 2.01 -14.34 8.46
CA ALA A 21 2.09 -12.90 8.40
C ALA A 21 1.70 -12.59 6.96
N ALA A 22 0.41 -12.29 6.76
CA ALA A 22 -0.04 -11.62 5.58
C ALA A 22 0.83 -10.36 5.49
N ASN A 23 1.68 -10.27 4.45
CA ASN A 23 2.54 -9.11 4.21
C ASN A 23 1.72 -7.85 4.44
N ALA A 24 2.05 -7.10 5.50
CA ALA A 24 1.19 -6.01 5.88
C ALA A 24 1.38 -4.87 4.87
N LYS A 25 0.28 -4.46 4.25
CA LYS A 25 0.30 -3.52 3.14
C LYS A 25 0.49 -2.10 3.68
N ASN A 26 1.24 -1.29 2.94
CA ASN A 26 1.30 0.15 3.17
C ASN A 26 0.17 0.84 2.38
N TYR A 27 -0.82 1.36 3.08
CA TYR A 27 -1.95 2.09 2.51
C TYR A 27 -1.58 3.55 2.35
N GLN A 28 -1.73 4.11 1.15
CA GLN A 28 -1.18 5.44 0.85
C GLN A 28 -2.12 6.39 0.11
N ALA A 29 -3.24 5.87 -0.34
CA ALA A 29 -4.16 6.62 -1.18
C ALA A 29 -5.52 6.69 -0.51
N LEU A 30 -5.93 7.92 -0.17
CA LEU A 30 -7.26 8.23 0.32
C LEU A 30 -8.27 8.16 -0.85
N ASP A 31 -9.29 7.32 -0.71
CA ASP A 31 -10.43 7.25 -1.63
C ASP A 31 -11.56 8.15 -1.10
N THR A 32 -11.52 9.43 -1.45
CA THR A 32 -12.50 10.42 -0.97
C THR A 32 -13.92 10.16 -1.45
N GLN A 33 -14.11 9.38 -2.52
CA GLN A 33 -15.44 9.08 -3.07
C GLN A 33 -16.18 8.03 -2.24
N ASN A 34 -15.44 7.12 -1.60
CA ASN A 34 -16.01 6.08 -0.75
C ASN A 34 -15.83 6.37 0.76
N SER A 35 -15.11 7.44 1.09
CA SER A 35 -14.88 7.90 2.45
C SER A 35 -15.95 8.91 2.90
N GLU A 36 -16.15 8.99 4.22
CA GLU A 36 -17.15 9.83 4.87
C GLU A 36 -16.54 10.47 6.13
N ILE A 37 -16.82 11.77 6.33
CA ILE A 37 -16.57 12.48 7.58
C ILE A 37 -17.90 13.07 8.04
N GLY A 38 -18.41 12.56 9.15
CA GLY A 38 -19.67 12.95 9.76
C GLY A 38 -19.47 13.53 11.16
N PHE A 39 -20.53 14.14 11.66
CA PHE A 39 -20.62 14.53 13.05
C PHE A 39 -22.05 14.38 13.56
N GLN A 40 -22.17 14.13 14.85
CA GLN A 40 -23.43 14.10 15.57
C GLN A 40 -23.41 15.16 16.67
N TYR A 41 -24.49 15.92 16.78
CA TYR A 41 -24.67 16.97 17.78
C TYR A 41 -26.06 16.86 18.41
N SER A 42 -26.26 17.54 19.55
CA SER A 42 -27.56 17.62 20.22
C SER A 42 -28.06 19.05 20.19
N GLN A 43 -29.28 19.25 19.69
CA GLN A 43 -29.99 20.52 19.69
C GLN A 43 -31.27 20.38 20.50
N MET A 44 -31.40 21.15 21.58
CA MET A 44 -32.54 21.11 22.51
C MET A 44 -32.88 19.67 22.98
N GLY A 45 -31.87 18.81 23.11
CA GLY A 45 -32.01 17.41 23.53
C GLY A 45 -32.26 16.42 22.39
N VAL A 46 -32.41 16.88 21.15
CA VAL A 46 -32.57 16.03 19.96
C VAL A 46 -31.21 15.79 19.31
N LYS A 47 -30.86 14.53 19.06
CA LYS A 47 -29.67 14.17 18.30
C LYS A 47 -29.89 14.40 16.81
N LEU A 48 -28.95 15.08 16.18
CA LEU A 48 -28.93 15.41 14.77
C LEU A 48 -27.57 15.03 14.21
N ASP A 49 -27.55 14.67 12.94
CA ASP A 49 -26.36 14.26 12.22
C ASP A 49 -26.07 15.29 11.12
N GLY A 50 -24.79 15.53 10.87
CA GLY A 50 -24.30 16.30 9.74
C GLY A 50 -23.05 15.66 9.16
N GLN A 51 -22.62 16.16 8.01
CA GLN A 51 -21.45 15.65 7.31
C GLN A 51 -20.70 16.76 6.58
N PHE A 52 -19.46 16.45 6.19
CA PHE A 52 -18.70 17.28 5.26
C PHE A 52 -18.51 16.53 3.95
N ARG A 53 -19.00 17.11 2.86
CA ARG A 53 -18.99 16.46 1.53
C ARG A 53 -17.65 16.57 0.79
N LYS A 54 -16.77 17.50 1.20
CA LYS A 54 -15.47 17.73 0.57
C LYS A 54 -14.35 17.69 1.60
N PHE A 55 -13.43 16.78 1.39
CA PHE A 55 -12.17 16.72 2.11
C PHE A 55 -11.10 16.10 1.23
N GLU A 56 -9.85 16.38 1.57
CA GLU A 56 -8.66 15.84 0.91
C GLU A 56 -7.64 15.47 1.99
N GLY A 57 -6.56 14.79 1.60
CA GLY A 57 -5.53 14.48 2.57
C GLY A 57 -4.36 13.66 2.04
N GLU A 58 -3.33 13.60 2.87
CA GLU A 58 -2.22 12.68 2.77
C GLU A 58 -2.46 11.54 3.75
N LEU A 59 -2.42 10.29 3.26
CA LEU A 59 -2.52 9.09 4.08
C LEU A 59 -1.31 8.23 3.74
N ASN A 60 -0.59 7.77 4.75
CA ASN A 60 0.45 6.76 4.67
C ASN A 60 0.33 5.93 5.94
N PHE A 61 -0.17 4.71 5.85
CA PHE A 61 -0.37 3.85 7.00
C PHE A 61 0.23 2.48 6.73
N ASN A 62 1.27 2.17 7.50
CA ASN A 62 1.92 0.88 7.48
C ASN A 62 1.81 0.24 8.88
N PRO A 63 0.99 -0.82 9.06
CA PRO A 63 0.82 -1.48 10.34
C PRO A 63 2.11 -2.17 10.86
N GLU A 64 3.10 -2.43 10.00
CA GLU A 64 4.43 -2.93 10.38
C GLU A 64 5.46 -1.82 10.62
N ALA A 65 5.16 -0.57 10.24
CA ALA A 65 6.03 0.60 10.41
C ALA A 65 5.20 1.84 10.84
N LEU A 66 4.62 1.76 12.04
CA LEU A 66 3.76 2.80 12.60
C LEU A 66 4.47 4.14 12.82
N ASP A 67 5.78 4.11 13.05
CA ASP A 67 6.65 5.29 13.19
C ASP A 67 6.84 6.05 11.86
N GLN A 68 6.64 5.38 10.73
CA GLN A 68 6.66 5.98 9.40
C GLN A 68 5.27 6.37 8.91
N SER A 69 4.23 6.02 9.65
CA SER A 69 2.85 6.31 9.29
C SER A 69 2.51 7.79 9.53
N LYS A 70 1.68 8.36 8.66
CA LYS A 70 1.27 9.75 8.67
C LYS A 70 -0.12 9.90 8.06
N VAL A 71 -0.98 10.68 8.71
CA VAL A 71 -2.28 11.09 8.19
C VAL A 71 -2.42 12.59 8.37
N VAL A 72 -2.74 13.29 7.29
CA VAL A 72 -3.15 14.70 7.28
C VAL A 72 -4.46 14.79 6.50
N LEU A 73 -5.54 15.19 7.15
CA LEU A 73 -6.84 15.41 6.49
C LEU A 73 -7.18 16.90 6.54
N LYS A 74 -7.65 17.43 5.42
CA LYS A 74 -8.15 18.80 5.28
C LYS A 74 -9.61 18.73 4.86
N VAL A 75 -10.50 19.27 5.67
CA VAL A 75 -11.94 19.30 5.44
C VAL A 75 -12.33 20.70 5.02
N ALA A 76 -13.01 20.84 3.88
CA ALA A 76 -13.52 22.13 3.43
C ALA A 76 -14.81 22.44 4.19
N LEU A 77 -14.80 23.52 4.99
CA LEU A 77 -15.90 23.82 5.91
C LEU A 77 -17.17 24.33 5.18
N ASP A 78 -17.01 24.85 3.97
CA ASP A 78 -18.10 25.20 3.03
C ASP A 78 -18.89 23.99 2.52
N SER A 79 -18.41 22.77 2.79
CA SER A 79 -19.05 21.52 2.36
C SER A 79 -19.91 20.87 3.43
N VAL A 80 -20.16 21.58 4.53
CA VAL A 80 -21.05 21.13 5.59
C VAL A 80 -22.45 20.87 5.04
N ASP A 81 -23.06 19.81 5.52
CA ASP A 81 -24.44 19.43 5.22
C ASP A 81 -25.07 18.86 6.48
N THR A 82 -25.98 19.63 7.07
CA THR A 82 -26.81 19.25 8.22
C THR A 82 -28.20 18.78 7.80
N GLY A 83 -28.48 18.78 6.49
CA GLY A 83 -29.82 18.55 5.94
C GLY A 83 -30.75 19.77 6.02
N SER A 84 -30.25 20.95 6.41
CA SER A 84 -30.97 22.23 6.40
C SER A 84 -30.09 23.31 5.79
N GLU A 85 -30.52 23.85 4.64
CA GLU A 85 -29.80 24.91 3.92
C GLU A 85 -29.61 26.15 4.79
N GLU A 86 -30.61 26.53 5.60
CA GLU A 86 -30.50 27.67 6.50
C GLU A 86 -29.47 27.46 7.62
N ALA A 87 -29.34 26.23 8.13
CA ALA A 87 -28.33 25.91 9.14
C ALA A 87 -26.93 25.85 8.51
N ASP A 88 -26.82 25.30 7.29
CA ASP A 88 -25.56 25.23 6.56
C ASP A 88 -25.04 26.63 6.18
N ASP A 89 -25.94 27.58 5.86
CA ASP A 89 -25.59 28.99 5.63
C ASP A 89 -25.10 29.67 6.93
N GLU A 90 -25.82 29.52 8.05
CA GLU A 90 -25.42 30.10 9.35
C GLU A 90 -24.06 29.55 9.83
N LEU A 91 -23.77 28.27 9.58
CA LEU A 91 -22.51 27.64 9.99
C LEU A 91 -21.27 28.25 9.33
N GLN A 92 -21.42 28.94 8.20
CA GLN A 92 -20.32 29.56 7.48
C GLN A 92 -19.85 30.88 8.13
N ASP A 93 -20.73 31.54 8.89
CA ASP A 93 -20.49 32.86 9.46
C ASP A 93 -19.40 32.90 10.55
N VAL A 94 -18.93 34.12 10.84
CA VAL A 94 -17.88 34.43 11.84
C VAL A 94 -18.14 33.86 13.24
N ARG A 95 -19.40 33.65 13.61
CA ARG A 95 -19.77 33.08 14.93
C ARG A 95 -19.60 31.57 14.98
N TRP A 96 -19.55 30.91 13.83
CA TRP A 96 -19.42 29.46 13.68
C TRP A 96 -18.06 29.12 13.07
N PHE A 97 -17.99 28.68 11.82
CA PHE A 97 -16.73 28.26 11.20
C PHE A 97 -15.85 29.40 10.70
N ASP A 98 -16.42 30.60 10.47
CA ASP A 98 -15.69 31.76 9.94
C ASP A 98 -14.92 31.42 8.65
N ILE A 99 -15.61 30.87 7.64
CA ILE A 99 -14.96 30.25 6.49
C ILE A 99 -14.16 31.24 5.63
N ASP A 100 -14.49 32.53 5.69
CA ASP A 100 -13.76 33.60 5.00
C ASP A 100 -12.32 33.72 5.53
N ALA A 101 -12.12 33.56 6.84
CA ALA A 101 -10.79 33.56 7.47
C ALA A 101 -10.19 32.15 7.60
N HIS A 102 -11.05 31.14 7.73
CA HIS A 102 -10.69 29.77 8.08
C HIS A 102 -11.45 28.77 7.20
N PRO A 103 -11.14 28.66 5.90
CA PRO A 103 -11.93 27.85 4.96
C PRO A 103 -11.83 26.33 5.20
N GLN A 104 -10.88 25.89 6.03
CA GLN A 104 -10.58 24.48 6.25
C GLN A 104 -10.39 24.14 7.73
N ALA A 105 -10.86 22.96 8.12
CA ALA A 105 -10.39 22.25 9.30
C ALA A 105 -9.28 21.27 8.91
N VAL A 106 -8.28 21.09 9.78
CA VAL A 106 -7.11 20.24 9.50
C VAL A 106 -6.85 19.30 10.66
N PHE A 107 -6.83 18.00 10.40
CA PHE A 107 -6.28 17.00 11.32
C PHE A 107 -4.88 16.59 10.87
N SER A 108 -3.92 16.55 11.80
CA SER A 108 -2.56 16.07 11.57
C SER A 108 -2.16 15.04 12.63
N SER A 109 -1.86 13.82 12.21
CA SER A 109 -1.37 12.75 13.10
C SER A 109 0.01 13.10 13.66
N LYS A 110 0.26 12.71 14.91
CA LYS A 110 1.54 12.81 15.61
C LYS A 110 2.14 11.45 15.92
N SER A 111 1.33 10.47 16.29
CA SER A 111 1.79 9.13 16.63
C SER A 111 0.69 8.10 16.42
N PHE A 112 1.12 6.86 16.16
CA PHE A 112 0.26 5.70 15.99
C PHE A 112 0.68 4.62 16.98
N ARG A 113 -0.29 3.95 17.60
CA ARG A 113 -0.06 2.83 18.51
C ARG A 113 -1.04 1.71 18.21
N ALA A 114 -0.52 0.51 17.96
CA ALA A 114 -1.37 -0.68 17.87
C ALA A 114 -1.99 -1.00 19.24
N VAL A 115 -3.30 -1.13 19.27
CA VAL A 115 -4.08 -1.64 20.41
C VAL A 115 -4.38 -3.11 20.21
N SER A 116 -4.67 -3.51 18.98
CA SER A 116 -4.76 -4.90 18.51
C SER A 116 -4.37 -4.97 17.03
N ALA A 117 -4.47 -6.15 16.41
CA ALA A 117 -4.18 -6.33 14.98
C ALA A 117 -5.04 -5.45 14.05
N GLN A 118 -6.24 -5.07 14.48
CA GLN A 118 -7.20 -4.29 13.69
C GLN A 118 -7.61 -2.99 14.37
N GLN A 119 -6.97 -2.62 15.48
CA GLN A 119 -7.35 -1.42 16.23
C GLN A 119 -6.12 -0.60 16.56
N TYR A 120 -6.17 0.68 16.21
CA TYR A 120 -5.05 1.61 16.32
C TYR A 120 -5.51 2.87 17.06
N GLU A 121 -4.70 3.30 18.01
CA GLU A 121 -4.82 4.61 18.63
C GLU A 121 -3.95 5.59 17.83
N VAL A 122 -4.54 6.70 17.39
CA VAL A 122 -3.87 7.77 16.64
C VAL A 122 -3.97 9.05 17.47
N GLN A 123 -2.84 9.57 17.92
CA GLN A 123 -2.79 10.89 18.53
C GLN A 123 -2.49 11.92 17.45
N GLY A 124 -3.16 13.07 17.49
CA GLY A 124 -2.94 14.14 16.53
C GLY A 124 -3.35 15.51 17.04
N THR A 125 -3.21 16.51 16.18
CA THR A 125 -3.74 17.86 16.40
C THR A 125 -4.88 18.09 15.41
N LEU A 126 -6.03 18.52 15.93
CA LEU A 126 -7.16 19.01 15.15
C LEU A 126 -7.16 20.54 15.22
N GLN A 127 -7.18 21.18 14.07
CA GLN A 127 -7.31 22.62 13.91
C GLN A 127 -8.67 22.95 13.29
N ILE A 128 -9.46 23.79 13.96
CA ILE A 128 -10.71 24.34 13.43
C ILE A 128 -10.77 25.82 13.82
N LYS A 129 -11.20 26.69 12.90
CA LYS A 129 -11.30 28.14 13.14
C LYS A 129 -10.02 28.75 13.73
N GLY A 130 -8.86 28.34 13.18
CA GLY A 130 -7.54 28.77 13.62
C GLY A 130 -7.06 28.24 14.99
N ARG A 131 -7.89 27.50 15.73
CA ARG A 131 -7.55 26.95 17.05
C ARG A 131 -7.16 25.49 16.96
N GLU A 132 -6.11 25.12 17.68
CA GLU A 132 -5.58 23.76 17.72
C GLU A 132 -5.90 23.06 19.04
N GLN A 133 -6.41 21.83 18.95
CA GLN A 133 -6.60 20.95 20.10
C GLN A 133 -5.95 19.58 19.84
N PRO A 134 -5.32 18.96 20.85
CA PRO A 134 -4.90 17.58 20.75
C PRO A 134 -6.14 16.66 20.75
N VAL A 135 -6.15 15.66 19.88
CA VAL A 135 -7.20 14.64 19.86
C VAL A 135 -6.58 13.25 19.79
N THR A 136 -7.25 12.29 20.43
CA THR A 136 -6.91 10.87 20.36
C THR A 136 -8.04 10.14 19.67
N VAL A 137 -7.72 9.47 18.56
CA VAL A 137 -8.67 8.78 17.70
C VAL A 137 -8.45 7.29 17.83
N MET A 138 -9.52 6.54 18.09
CA MET A 138 -9.50 5.08 18.03
C MET A 138 -10.03 4.64 16.67
N ALA A 139 -9.13 4.16 15.81
CA ALA A 139 -9.45 3.69 14.46
C ALA A 139 -9.50 2.16 14.44
N THR A 140 -10.58 1.61 13.89
CA THR A 140 -10.72 0.19 13.57
C THR A 140 -10.43 0.01 12.08
N MET A 141 -9.54 -0.92 11.75
CA MET A 141 -9.13 -1.22 10.39
C MET A 141 -9.77 -2.53 9.91
N ALA A 142 -10.41 -2.49 8.75
CA ALA A 142 -10.94 -3.64 8.04
C ALA A 142 -10.23 -3.79 6.67
N PRO A 143 -9.21 -4.66 6.56
CA PRO A 143 -8.54 -4.92 5.28
C PRO A 143 -9.41 -5.77 4.33
N GLU A 144 -9.38 -5.42 3.04
CA GLU A 144 -10.02 -6.17 1.96
C GLU A 144 -9.13 -6.13 0.70
N GLY A 145 -8.39 -7.21 0.42
CA GLY A 145 -7.48 -7.25 -0.72
C GLY A 145 -6.42 -6.13 -0.65
N ASP A 146 -6.37 -5.26 -1.67
CA ASP A 146 -5.46 -4.10 -1.75
C ASP A 146 -6.03 -2.83 -1.11
N LYS A 147 -7.17 -2.93 -0.42
CA LYS A 147 -7.86 -1.84 0.26
C LYS A 147 -7.95 -2.08 1.75
N ALA A 148 -8.17 -1.01 2.49
CA ALA A 148 -8.62 -1.08 3.87
C ALA A 148 -9.58 0.07 4.17
N THR A 149 -10.63 -0.24 4.93
CA THR A 149 -11.51 0.77 5.51
C THR A 149 -11.08 1.02 6.96
N PHE A 150 -10.90 2.28 7.32
CA PHE A 150 -10.64 2.73 8.68
C PHE A 150 -11.88 3.45 9.21
N SER A 151 -12.44 2.99 10.32
CA SER A 151 -13.62 3.60 10.93
C SER A 151 -13.41 3.92 12.40
N GLY A 152 -14.07 4.96 12.88
CA GLY A 152 -13.99 5.33 14.28
C GLY A 152 -14.80 6.57 14.60
N ALA A 153 -14.77 6.94 15.88
CA ALA A 153 -15.38 8.16 16.36
C ALA A 153 -14.56 8.73 17.53
N PHE A 154 -14.63 10.04 17.70
CA PHE A 154 -14.07 10.75 18.84
C PHE A 154 -14.94 11.96 19.18
N GLU A 155 -14.88 12.43 20.42
CA GLU A 155 -15.65 13.60 20.86
C GLU A 155 -14.76 14.85 20.88
N ILE A 156 -15.33 15.98 20.49
CA ILE A 156 -14.76 17.31 20.68
C ILE A 156 -15.73 18.20 21.43
N LYS A 157 -15.23 19.32 21.94
CA LYS A 157 -16.05 20.41 22.47
C LYS A 157 -15.99 21.60 21.53
N ARG A 158 -17.11 22.01 20.95
CA ARG A 158 -17.16 23.13 19.99
C ARG A 158 -16.64 24.44 20.61
N GLY A 159 -16.81 24.63 21.91
CA GLY A 159 -16.31 25.79 22.65
C GLY A 159 -14.78 25.91 22.67
N ASP A 160 -14.05 24.79 22.64
CA ASP A 160 -12.58 24.78 22.61
C ASP A 160 -12.01 25.35 21.29
N PHE A 161 -12.86 25.40 20.26
CA PHE A 161 -12.60 25.98 18.94
C PHE A 161 -13.32 27.30 18.70
N SER A 162 -14.02 27.85 19.71
CA SER A 162 -14.86 29.05 19.57
C SER A 162 -15.90 28.93 18.44
N ILE A 163 -16.53 27.76 18.32
CA ILE A 163 -17.58 27.50 17.34
C ILE A 163 -18.94 27.67 18.03
N GLY A 164 -19.76 28.58 17.53
CA GLY A 164 -21.07 28.94 18.08
C GLY A 164 -20.95 29.96 19.22
N GLU A 165 -20.62 31.19 18.86
CA GLU A 165 -20.45 32.33 19.77
C GLU A 165 -21.71 33.23 19.87
N GLY A 166 -21.68 34.22 20.78
CA GLY A 166 -22.78 35.17 20.96
C GLY A 166 -24.05 34.49 21.47
N SER A 167 -25.16 34.61 20.76
CA SER A 167 -26.43 33.96 21.14
C SER A 167 -26.35 32.43 21.17
N TRP A 168 -25.31 31.83 20.57
CA TRP A 168 -25.04 30.40 20.55
C TRP A 168 -24.03 29.95 21.62
N SER A 169 -23.54 30.87 22.46
CA SER A 169 -22.47 30.55 23.44
C SER A 169 -22.95 29.68 24.59
N THR A 170 -24.26 29.62 24.83
CA THR A 170 -24.85 28.75 25.85
C THR A 170 -25.09 27.36 25.25
N TYR A 171 -24.74 26.31 26.01
CA TYR A 171 -24.82 24.92 25.56
C TYR A 171 -26.20 24.28 25.75
N ASP A 172 -27.21 25.09 26.08
CA ASP A 172 -28.60 24.69 26.32
C ASP A 172 -29.39 24.52 25.00
N ILE A 173 -29.06 25.32 23.98
CA ILE A 173 -29.68 25.19 22.65
C ILE A 173 -28.92 24.17 21.81
N VAL A 174 -27.61 24.33 21.65
CA VAL A 174 -26.73 23.38 20.96
C VAL A 174 -25.65 22.94 21.94
N ALA A 175 -25.60 21.63 22.22
CA ALA A 175 -24.66 21.04 23.17
C ALA A 175 -23.21 21.38 22.81
N ASN A 176 -22.33 21.31 23.82
CA ASN A 176 -20.91 21.57 23.60
C ASN A 176 -20.23 20.37 22.94
N GLU A 177 -20.64 19.17 23.35
CA GLU A 177 -20.12 17.89 22.91
C GLU A 177 -20.59 17.58 21.49
N ILE A 178 -19.63 17.38 20.60
CA ILE A 178 -19.83 16.96 19.22
C ILE A 178 -19.09 15.66 19.02
N THR A 179 -19.80 14.61 18.61
CA THR A 179 -19.15 13.36 18.22
C THR A 179 -18.79 13.45 16.74
N VAL A 180 -17.50 13.32 16.42
CA VAL A 180 -17.03 13.22 15.03
C VAL A 180 -16.89 11.75 14.69
N ASN A 181 -17.49 11.31 13.60
CA ASN A 181 -17.38 9.95 13.08
C ASN A 181 -16.74 9.95 11.69
N PHE A 182 -15.98 8.92 11.38
CA PHE A 182 -15.33 8.80 10.07
C PHE A 182 -15.36 7.37 9.56
N LYS A 183 -15.37 7.27 8.24
CA LYS A 183 -15.07 6.06 7.47
C LYS A 183 -14.10 6.48 6.38
N ILE A 184 -12.86 6.00 6.43
CA ILE A 184 -11.81 6.35 5.50
C ILE A 184 -11.41 5.11 4.72
N ASP A 185 -11.67 5.10 3.43
CA ASP A 185 -11.23 4.05 2.52
C ASP A 185 -9.86 4.39 1.94
N ALA A 186 -8.93 3.45 2.05
CA ALA A 186 -7.56 3.62 1.58
C ALA A 186 -7.11 2.46 0.67
N ASN A 187 -6.21 2.74 -0.28
CA ASN A 187 -5.68 1.76 -1.21
C ASN A 187 -4.14 1.80 -1.38
N TYR A 188 -3.60 0.75 -2.01
CA TYR A 188 -2.20 0.58 -2.40
C TYR A 188 -2.05 0.69 -3.93
N LYS A 189 -1.75 1.87 -4.52
CA LYS A 189 -1.45 2.08 -5.98
C LYS A 189 -0.60 3.33 -6.28
N HIS A 190 -0.02 3.43 -7.49
CA HIS A 190 0.79 4.56 -8.00
C HIS A 190 0.02 5.89 -7.92
N LEU A 191 0.36 6.76 -6.97
CA LEU A 191 -0.41 7.95 -6.60
C LEU A 191 -1.90 7.67 -6.29
N GLY A 192 -2.27 6.43 -5.96
CA GLY A 192 -3.66 6.02 -5.78
C GLY A 192 -4.51 5.89 -7.05
N LEU A 193 -3.95 6.18 -8.24
CA LEU A 193 -4.74 6.27 -9.47
C LEU A 193 -4.81 4.95 -10.25
N SER A 194 -3.70 4.22 -10.36
CA SER A 194 -3.63 3.01 -11.22
C SER A 194 -2.43 2.11 -10.94
N THR A 195 -2.51 0.87 -11.41
CA THR A 195 -1.36 -0.04 -11.45
C THR A 195 -0.64 0.15 -12.78
N GLN A 196 0.61 0.60 -12.72
CA GLN A 196 1.42 0.79 -13.92
C GLN A 196 2.01 -0.55 -14.37
N SER A 197 1.98 -0.83 -15.67
CA SER A 197 2.59 -2.02 -16.28
C SER A 197 3.48 -1.57 -17.42
N GLN A 198 4.77 -1.85 -17.30
CA GLN A 198 5.77 -1.52 -18.31
C GLN A 198 6.38 -2.81 -18.87
N ARG A 199 6.96 -2.73 -20.07
CA ARG A 199 7.71 -3.84 -20.66
C ARG A 199 9.09 -3.40 -21.12
N PHE A 200 9.97 -4.38 -21.33
CA PHE A 200 11.24 -4.18 -22.00
C PHE A 200 11.20 -4.90 -23.35
N ASP A 201 11.41 -4.16 -24.43
CA ASP A 201 11.27 -4.69 -25.79
C ASP A 201 12.49 -5.51 -26.24
N LYS A 202 13.60 -5.47 -25.49
CA LYS A 202 14.84 -6.19 -25.81
C LYS A 202 15.27 -7.07 -24.64
N ALA A 203 14.80 -8.30 -24.65
CA ALA A 203 15.22 -9.37 -23.75
C ALA A 203 15.86 -10.52 -24.55
N GLN A 204 16.87 -11.17 -23.97
CA GLN A 204 17.50 -12.35 -24.55
C GLN A 204 18.08 -13.23 -23.44
N GLY A 205 18.27 -14.51 -23.73
CA GLY A 205 18.89 -15.41 -22.77
C GLY A 205 18.87 -16.85 -23.21
N THR A 206 19.36 -17.71 -22.34
CA THR A 206 19.45 -19.15 -22.53
C THR A 206 18.85 -19.87 -21.33
N VAL A 207 18.10 -20.93 -21.61
CA VAL A 207 17.59 -21.86 -20.59
C VAL A 207 18.13 -23.24 -20.93
N THR A 208 18.67 -23.91 -19.92
CA THR A 208 19.01 -25.34 -20.00
C THR A 208 18.07 -26.11 -19.10
N LEU A 209 17.63 -27.28 -19.57
CA LEU A 209 16.74 -28.16 -18.82
C LEU A 209 17.13 -29.60 -19.08
N ASP A 210 17.44 -30.32 -18.01
CA ASP A 210 17.58 -31.77 -17.99
C ASP A 210 16.44 -32.33 -17.14
N GLN A 211 15.42 -32.89 -17.81
CA GLN A 211 14.24 -33.42 -17.14
C GLN A 211 14.51 -34.73 -16.40
N GLU A 212 15.47 -35.54 -16.84
CA GLU A 212 15.81 -36.81 -16.19
C GLU A 212 16.59 -36.55 -14.90
N ALA A 213 17.61 -35.69 -14.97
CA ALA A 213 18.40 -35.30 -13.81
C ALA A 213 17.68 -34.30 -12.91
N LYS A 214 16.57 -33.70 -13.38
CA LYS A 214 15.83 -32.62 -12.69
C LYS A 214 16.73 -31.44 -12.35
N THR A 215 17.51 -31.03 -13.34
CA THR A 215 18.41 -29.88 -13.24
C THR A 215 18.18 -28.91 -14.38
N GLY A 216 18.67 -27.69 -14.22
CA GLY A 216 18.65 -26.70 -15.28
C GLY A 216 19.29 -25.40 -14.85
N SER A 217 19.42 -24.49 -15.80
CA SER A 217 19.96 -23.16 -15.57
C SER A 217 19.22 -22.12 -16.40
N ILE A 218 19.18 -20.90 -15.87
CA ILE A 218 18.62 -19.74 -16.54
C ILE A 218 19.70 -18.66 -16.57
N ASP A 219 19.95 -18.10 -17.75
CA ASP A 219 20.80 -16.92 -17.93
C ASP A 219 20.04 -15.95 -18.84
N MET A 220 19.50 -14.89 -18.25
CA MET A 220 18.68 -13.90 -18.93
C MET A 220 19.28 -12.51 -18.78
N LYS A 221 19.21 -11.73 -19.84
CA LYS A 221 19.56 -10.32 -19.84
C LYS A 221 18.51 -9.47 -20.57
N VAL A 222 18.31 -8.28 -20.04
CA VAL A 222 17.40 -7.27 -20.58
C VAL A 222 18.19 -5.99 -20.79
N ASP A 223 18.04 -5.38 -21.97
CA ASP A 223 18.54 -4.03 -22.24
C ASP A 223 17.57 -3.02 -21.60
N THR A 224 17.98 -2.37 -20.52
CA THR A 224 17.14 -1.45 -19.75
C THR A 224 16.75 -0.19 -20.52
N ARG A 225 17.47 0.14 -21.61
CA ARG A 225 17.12 1.23 -22.53
C ARG A 225 15.87 0.89 -23.36
N SER A 226 15.49 -0.38 -23.44
CA SER A 226 14.31 -0.83 -24.18
C SER A 226 12.99 -0.71 -23.40
N VAL A 227 13.00 -0.03 -22.25
CA VAL A 227 11.77 0.22 -21.49
C VAL A 227 10.74 0.93 -22.38
N SER A 228 9.54 0.38 -22.42
CA SER A 228 8.40 0.93 -23.14
C SER A 228 7.22 1.05 -22.20
N THR A 229 6.83 2.30 -21.95
CA THR A 229 5.63 2.68 -21.20
C THR A 229 4.44 3.08 -22.07
N GLY A 230 4.63 3.09 -23.39
CA GLY A 230 3.69 3.68 -24.34
C GLY A 230 3.78 5.20 -24.45
N PHE A 231 4.60 5.87 -23.62
CA PHE A 231 4.82 7.32 -23.68
C PHE A 231 6.33 7.67 -23.67
N PRO A 232 6.89 8.22 -24.77
CA PRO A 232 8.33 8.43 -24.91
C PRO A 232 9.00 9.21 -23.78
N LEU A 233 8.39 10.33 -23.33
CA LEU A 233 8.97 11.14 -22.24
C LEU A 233 9.05 10.37 -20.92
N PHE A 234 8.11 9.45 -20.66
CA PHE A 234 8.16 8.65 -19.45
C PHE A 234 9.20 7.52 -19.55
N ASN A 235 9.49 7.03 -20.75
CA ASN A 235 10.64 6.14 -20.96
C ASN A 235 11.95 6.85 -20.58
N GLU A 236 12.15 8.10 -21.02
CA GLU A 236 13.33 8.90 -20.68
C GLU A 236 13.47 9.08 -19.16
N HIS A 237 12.37 9.34 -18.45
CA HIS A 237 12.37 9.45 -16.99
C HIS A 237 12.82 8.15 -16.30
N ILE A 238 12.28 7.00 -16.71
CA ILE A 238 12.63 5.68 -16.16
C ILE A 238 14.08 5.30 -16.52
N GLN A 239 14.60 5.77 -17.64
CA GLN A 239 15.99 5.54 -18.04
C GLN A 239 17.01 6.35 -17.22
N GLY A 240 16.55 7.43 -16.56
CA GLY A 240 17.37 8.38 -15.81
C GLY A 240 18.04 7.83 -14.56
N LYS A 241 18.92 8.64 -13.96
CA LYS A 241 19.81 8.28 -12.84
C LYS A 241 19.08 7.82 -11.57
N ASP A 242 17.90 8.39 -11.33
CA ASP A 242 17.06 8.09 -10.16
C ASP A 242 16.38 6.72 -10.25
N HIS A 243 16.36 6.13 -11.45
CA HIS A 243 15.75 4.83 -11.76
C HIS A 243 16.85 3.89 -12.30
N PHE A 244 16.70 3.34 -13.51
CA PHE A 244 17.64 2.33 -14.03
C PHE A 244 19.04 2.86 -14.33
N ASN A 245 19.23 4.18 -14.47
CA ASN A 245 20.50 4.80 -14.83
C ASN A 245 21.17 4.11 -16.03
N THR A 246 20.42 4.04 -17.12
CA THR A 246 20.74 3.15 -18.26
C THR A 246 22.01 3.55 -19.02
N GLU A 247 22.47 4.79 -18.87
CA GLU A 247 23.77 5.24 -19.40
C GLU A 247 24.93 4.49 -18.75
N GLN A 248 24.85 4.24 -17.43
CA GLN A 248 25.89 3.54 -16.68
C GLN A 248 25.62 2.03 -16.57
N PHE A 249 24.34 1.66 -16.50
CA PHE A 249 23.89 0.27 -16.30
C PHE A 249 22.87 -0.12 -17.39
N PRO A 250 23.33 -0.35 -18.63
CA PRO A 250 22.44 -0.63 -19.77
C PRO A 250 21.79 -2.02 -19.72
N GLU A 251 22.24 -2.89 -18.82
CA GLU A 251 21.74 -4.26 -18.72
C GLU A 251 21.26 -4.59 -17.30
N ALA A 252 20.17 -5.34 -17.21
CA ALA A 252 19.73 -6.06 -16.03
C ALA A 252 19.79 -7.56 -16.31
N THR A 253 20.20 -8.38 -15.34
CA THR A 253 20.41 -9.81 -15.54
C THR A 253 19.76 -10.66 -14.46
N PHE A 254 19.35 -11.87 -14.81
CA PHE A 254 18.94 -12.90 -13.86
C PHE A 254 19.65 -14.21 -14.19
N VAL A 255 20.38 -14.75 -13.21
CA VAL A 255 21.13 -16.00 -13.36
C VAL A 255 20.70 -16.99 -12.28
N SER A 256 20.32 -18.20 -12.69
CA SER A 256 19.96 -19.29 -11.78
C SER A 256 20.59 -20.60 -12.23
N LYS A 257 21.05 -21.38 -11.25
CA LYS A 257 21.46 -22.79 -11.40
C LYS A 257 20.69 -23.71 -10.45
N ASP A 258 19.68 -23.16 -9.78
CA ASP A 258 18.92 -23.82 -8.72
C ASP A 258 17.44 -23.78 -9.09
N ILE A 259 17.04 -24.72 -9.94
CA ILE A 259 15.65 -24.93 -10.34
C ILE A 259 15.06 -26.04 -9.47
N GLN A 260 13.94 -25.72 -8.82
CA GLN A 260 13.20 -26.61 -7.96
C GLN A 260 12.06 -27.25 -8.74
N PHE A 261 11.85 -28.55 -8.54
CA PHE A 261 10.85 -29.34 -9.24
C PHE A 261 9.82 -29.94 -8.29
N ASP A 262 8.57 -29.97 -8.74
CA ASP A 262 7.50 -30.82 -8.19
C ASP A 262 7.14 -31.88 -9.22
N GLY A 263 7.48 -33.14 -8.92
CA GLY A 263 7.49 -34.21 -9.91
C GLY A 263 8.43 -33.85 -11.06
N ASP A 264 7.88 -33.72 -12.27
CA ASP A 264 8.64 -33.38 -13.49
C ASP A 264 8.42 -31.92 -13.93
N LYS A 265 7.74 -31.12 -13.10
CA LYS A 265 7.45 -29.71 -13.39
C LYS A 265 8.38 -28.80 -12.59
N PRO A 266 9.09 -27.85 -13.22
CA PRO A 266 9.79 -26.81 -12.49
C PRO A 266 8.75 -25.86 -11.85
N VAL A 267 8.93 -25.56 -10.57
CA VAL A 267 8.00 -24.74 -9.77
C VAL A 267 8.62 -23.44 -9.26
N SER A 268 9.95 -23.41 -9.11
CA SER A 268 10.66 -22.17 -8.80
C SER A 268 12.12 -22.22 -9.23
N ALA A 269 12.76 -21.07 -9.34
CA ALA A 269 14.19 -20.94 -9.58
C ALA A 269 14.77 -19.90 -8.62
N LYS A 270 15.74 -20.31 -7.80
CA LYS A 270 16.52 -19.39 -6.96
C LYS A 270 17.69 -18.86 -7.76
N GLY A 271 17.88 -17.56 -7.77
CA GLY A 271 18.92 -16.95 -8.60
C GLY A 271 19.29 -15.56 -8.16
N ASP A 272 20.32 -15.03 -8.83
CA ASP A 272 20.83 -13.70 -8.60
C ASP A 272 20.25 -12.74 -9.64
N LEU A 273 19.49 -11.75 -9.16
CA LEU A 273 18.99 -10.64 -9.96
C LEU A 273 19.94 -9.47 -9.81
N THR A 274 20.43 -8.93 -10.94
CA THR A 274 21.25 -7.72 -10.98
C THR A 274 20.52 -6.61 -11.70
N ILE A 275 20.28 -5.50 -11.00
CA ILE A 275 19.70 -4.27 -11.56
C ILE A 275 20.55 -3.11 -11.08
N LYS A 276 20.91 -2.19 -11.99
CA LYS A 276 21.70 -0.99 -11.66
C LYS A 276 23.03 -1.32 -10.97
N GLY A 277 23.66 -2.43 -11.38
CA GLY A 277 24.91 -2.94 -10.80
C GLY A 277 24.79 -3.55 -9.39
N ILE A 278 23.59 -3.61 -8.82
CA ILE A 278 23.33 -4.20 -7.50
C ILE A 278 22.77 -5.61 -7.70
N THR A 279 23.44 -6.60 -7.13
CA THR A 279 23.02 -8.01 -7.20
C THR A 279 22.37 -8.46 -5.90
N LYS A 280 21.21 -9.11 -5.99
CA LYS A 280 20.47 -9.66 -4.85
C LYS A 280 19.95 -11.08 -5.18
N PRO A 281 19.94 -11.99 -4.20
CA PRO A 281 19.28 -13.28 -4.36
C PRO A 281 17.76 -13.07 -4.37
N VAL A 282 17.09 -13.67 -5.35
CA VAL A 282 15.63 -13.67 -5.47
C VAL A 282 15.12 -15.08 -5.78
N THR A 283 13.83 -15.30 -5.55
CA THR A 283 13.16 -16.53 -6.00
C THR A 283 12.17 -16.15 -7.10
N MET A 284 12.30 -16.81 -8.25
CA MET A 284 11.31 -16.77 -9.31
C MET A 284 10.33 -17.93 -9.13
N THR A 285 9.05 -17.63 -8.99
CA THR A 285 7.99 -18.64 -9.05
C THR A 285 7.66 -18.94 -10.51
N ILE A 286 7.51 -20.21 -10.86
CA ILE A 286 7.12 -20.65 -12.20
C ILE A 286 5.63 -20.97 -12.16
N GLU A 287 4.82 -20.09 -12.75
CA GLU A 287 3.35 -20.16 -12.72
C GLU A 287 2.81 -21.10 -13.80
N SER A 288 3.51 -21.18 -14.94
CA SER A 288 3.17 -22.09 -16.04
C SER A 288 4.45 -22.67 -16.64
N PHE A 289 4.38 -23.93 -17.07
CA PHE A 289 5.47 -24.59 -17.78
C PHE A 289 4.92 -25.63 -18.75
N LEU A 290 5.40 -25.59 -19.99
CA LEU A 290 5.03 -26.53 -21.04
C LEU A 290 6.26 -26.88 -21.86
N THR A 291 6.41 -28.17 -22.20
CA THR A 291 7.33 -28.61 -23.25
C THR A 291 6.53 -29.06 -24.46
N MET A 292 7.14 -28.89 -25.62
CA MET A 292 6.55 -29.26 -26.89
C MET A 292 7.62 -29.92 -27.76
N PRO A 293 7.47 -31.21 -28.12
CA PRO A 293 8.46 -31.91 -28.94
C PRO A 293 8.67 -31.29 -30.33
N LYS A 294 7.65 -30.60 -30.86
CA LYS A 294 7.70 -29.96 -32.18
C LYS A 294 6.87 -28.67 -32.21
N HIS A 295 7.55 -27.53 -32.19
CA HIS A 295 6.94 -26.21 -32.30
C HIS A 295 6.30 -25.99 -33.68
N PRO A 296 5.05 -25.47 -33.79
CA PRO A 296 4.33 -25.36 -35.06
C PRO A 296 5.03 -24.53 -36.14
N MET A 297 5.66 -23.41 -35.77
CA MET A 297 6.40 -22.55 -36.71
C MET A 297 7.85 -23.02 -36.92
N MET A 298 8.61 -23.23 -35.84
CA MET A 298 10.04 -23.53 -35.91
C MET A 298 10.37 -25.00 -36.22
N ASN A 299 9.41 -25.92 -36.13
CA ASN A 299 9.59 -27.37 -36.33
C ASN A 299 10.71 -28.02 -35.49
N LYS A 300 11.08 -27.40 -34.37
CA LYS A 300 12.06 -27.88 -33.38
C LYS A 300 11.40 -28.09 -32.02
N PRO A 301 11.98 -28.88 -31.11
CA PRO A 301 11.54 -28.92 -29.71
C PRO A 301 11.58 -27.52 -29.09
N ALA A 302 10.61 -27.24 -28.23
CA ALA A 302 10.48 -25.97 -27.55
C ALA A 302 9.97 -26.16 -26.13
N LEU A 303 10.18 -25.14 -25.31
CA LEU A 303 9.54 -24.99 -24.01
C LEU A 303 9.00 -23.57 -23.85
N GLY A 304 7.94 -23.45 -23.07
CA GLY A 304 7.36 -22.18 -22.65
C GLY A 304 7.22 -22.14 -21.13
N ALA A 305 7.41 -20.96 -20.54
CA ALA A 305 7.21 -20.76 -19.11
C ALA A 305 6.80 -19.32 -18.78
N ASP A 306 5.91 -19.19 -17.79
CA ASP A 306 5.60 -17.91 -17.14
C ASP A 306 6.25 -17.87 -15.75
N GLY A 307 7.09 -16.87 -15.54
CA GLY A 307 7.81 -16.61 -14.30
C GLY A 307 7.35 -15.33 -13.61
N LYS A 308 7.35 -15.34 -12.27
CA LYS A 308 7.04 -14.18 -11.43
C LYS A 308 8.12 -13.99 -10.37
N ILE A 309 8.64 -12.76 -10.25
CA ILE A 309 9.55 -12.33 -9.18
C ILE A 309 8.93 -11.10 -8.50
N GLU A 310 8.97 -11.06 -7.17
CA GLU A 310 8.59 -9.87 -6.38
C GLU A 310 9.84 -9.30 -5.72
N ILE A 311 10.07 -7.99 -5.85
CA ILE A 311 11.20 -7.28 -5.26
C ILE A 311 10.76 -5.92 -4.72
N LYS A 312 11.62 -5.30 -3.91
CA LYS A 312 11.58 -3.86 -3.63
C LYS A 312 12.59 -3.14 -4.53
N ARG A 313 12.13 -2.18 -5.34
CA ARG A 313 13.02 -1.45 -6.26
C ARG A 313 14.05 -0.57 -5.53
N SER A 314 13.74 -0.14 -4.30
CA SER A 314 14.65 0.60 -3.42
C SER A 314 15.92 -0.19 -3.08
N GLU A 315 15.84 -1.51 -2.96
CA GLU A 315 17.00 -2.39 -2.68
C GLU A 315 18.02 -2.44 -3.82
N PHE A 316 17.60 -2.01 -5.02
CA PHE A 316 18.42 -1.86 -6.22
C PHE A 316 18.76 -0.39 -6.51
N GLY A 317 18.66 0.49 -5.50
CA GLY A 317 19.03 1.90 -5.64
C GLY A 317 18.06 2.71 -6.50
N MET A 318 16.83 2.24 -6.68
CA MET A 318 15.75 2.94 -7.39
C MET A 318 14.67 3.39 -6.39
N ALA A 319 15.06 4.15 -5.36
CA ALA A 319 14.16 4.57 -4.27
C ALA A 319 13.41 5.89 -4.56
N ALA A 320 13.64 6.52 -5.72
CA ALA A 320 13.03 7.80 -6.04
C ALA A 320 11.50 7.75 -5.97
N ASN A 321 10.90 8.75 -5.33
CA ASN A 321 9.46 8.88 -5.11
C ASN A 321 8.82 7.77 -4.26
N VAL A 322 9.59 6.90 -3.59
CA VAL A 322 9.03 6.07 -2.53
C VAL A 322 8.62 6.99 -1.36
N PRO A 323 7.39 6.88 -0.82
CA PRO A 323 6.43 5.81 -1.08
C PRO A 323 5.32 6.18 -2.10
N TYR A 324 5.25 7.44 -2.57
CA TYR A 324 4.29 7.96 -3.56
C TYR A 324 4.16 7.11 -4.85
N VAL A 325 5.27 6.52 -5.28
CA VAL A 325 5.34 5.46 -6.29
C VAL A 325 5.77 4.18 -5.59
N GLY A 326 4.93 3.14 -5.66
CA GLY A 326 5.12 1.87 -4.95
C GLY A 326 6.54 1.30 -5.04
N ASP A 327 7.02 0.78 -3.92
CA ASP A 327 8.36 0.19 -3.82
C ASP A 327 8.36 -1.30 -4.22
N GLU A 328 7.29 -2.01 -3.87
CA GLU A 328 7.09 -3.40 -4.30
C GLU A 328 6.72 -3.45 -5.78
N VAL A 329 7.50 -4.20 -6.54
CA VAL A 329 7.29 -4.41 -7.98
C VAL A 329 7.28 -5.89 -8.30
N THR A 330 6.35 -6.27 -9.17
CA THR A 330 6.28 -7.61 -9.75
C THR A 330 6.95 -7.59 -11.11
N ILE A 331 7.99 -8.41 -11.28
CA ILE A 331 8.58 -8.72 -12.57
C ILE A 331 7.88 -9.96 -13.11
N ARG A 332 7.27 -9.84 -14.29
CA ARG A 332 6.69 -10.97 -15.03
C ARG A 332 7.58 -11.30 -16.21
N ILE A 333 7.88 -12.58 -16.37
CA ILE A 333 8.65 -13.13 -17.47
C ILE A 333 7.75 -14.09 -18.22
N ALA A 334 7.54 -13.86 -19.52
CA ALA A 334 6.92 -14.83 -20.41
C ALA A 334 8.00 -15.24 -21.41
N LEU A 335 8.36 -16.52 -21.41
CA LEU A 335 9.43 -17.02 -22.27
C LEU A 335 8.95 -18.18 -23.13
N GLU A 336 9.44 -18.20 -24.37
CA GLU A 336 9.39 -19.34 -25.27
C GLU A 336 10.80 -19.58 -25.79
N ALA A 337 11.33 -20.76 -25.54
CA ALA A 337 12.69 -21.15 -25.92
C ALA A 337 12.64 -22.30 -26.92
N ILE A 338 13.41 -22.17 -27.99
CA ILE A 338 13.57 -23.18 -29.04
C ILE A 338 14.88 -23.92 -28.79
N ALA A 339 14.84 -25.25 -28.83
CA ALA A 339 16.05 -26.07 -28.73
C ALA A 339 17.01 -25.70 -29.87
N GLN A 340 18.30 -25.54 -29.53
CA GLN A 340 19.33 -25.20 -30.51
C GLN A 340 19.68 -26.41 -31.38
#